data_AF-A0A817Z953-F1
#
_entry.id   AF-A0A817Z953-F1
#
_cell.length_a   1.000
_cell.length_b   1.000
_cell.length_c   1.000
_cell.angle_alpha   90.00
_cell.angle_beta   90.00
_cell.angle_gamma   90.00
#
_symmetry.space_group_name_H-M   'P 1'
#
loop_
_entity.id
_entity.type
_entity.pdbx_description
1 polymer ?
#
loop_
_entity_poly.entity_id
_entity_poly.type
_entity_poly.pdbx_seq_one_letter_code
_entity_poly.pdbx_strand_id
1 'polypeptide(L)'
;METKAGSTIGMAGSYNQNSDPQLAIINLMIPYIHLGIDELDISPLSLIIADFGSSHGKNSIEAMKIFINYLQKTNKLTASPLVVHNDLPTNDWTTLFHLLADDKSYQGVANGYSFYEQCLPVNSLSIGFTASSMHWLSKIPFNITNHCFHAYAEEHERQAYKHQAKLDFNSFIEHRSRELVSGGILVLSIPSFDDQGIESISNYFDQLYICAQSFFNEQELLYLTVPIYLRSLSECLDYELFDRCSLKLIKGELSRLKLPILEHYHNGLLTFDQLIKIFTKVFQSTMEPLVMQILKKNGRSKEEIEQISSDFWMVYEEKLKEKPDSVVNSNQYVCACLILKKT
;
A
#
# COMPACT_ATOMS: atom_id res chain seq x y z
N MET A 1 5.68 29.43 -12.63
CA MET A 1 5.37 29.11 -11.23
C MET A 1 5.52 27.61 -11.09
N GLU A 2 6.50 27.15 -10.32
CA GLU A 2 6.63 25.72 -10.01
C GLU A 2 5.35 25.27 -9.30
N THR A 3 4.55 24.47 -9.99
CA THR A 3 3.46 23.72 -9.36
C THR A 3 4.11 22.84 -8.30
N LYS A 4 3.89 23.14 -7.02
CA LYS A 4 4.28 22.24 -5.92
C LYS A 4 3.78 20.85 -6.29
N ALA A 5 4.70 19.93 -6.58
CA ALA A 5 4.38 18.54 -6.86
C ALA A 5 3.43 18.04 -5.77
N GLY A 6 2.31 17.43 -6.17
CA GLY A 6 1.38 16.84 -5.22
C GLY A 6 2.11 15.80 -4.37
N SER A 7 1.81 15.77 -3.07
CA SER A 7 2.25 14.73 -2.15
C SER A 7 1.16 13.68 -2.00
N THR A 8 1.55 12.46 -1.67
CA THR A 8 0.60 11.40 -1.28
C THR A 8 -0.21 11.85 -0.06
N ILE A 9 -1.48 11.49 -0.02
CA ILE A 9 -2.45 11.82 1.03
C ILE A 9 -3.01 10.54 1.65
N GLY A 10 -3.50 10.63 2.88
CA GLY A 10 -4.14 9.50 3.57
C GLY A 10 -5.44 9.01 2.90
N MET A 11 -5.85 7.80 3.26
CA MET A 11 -7.04 7.11 2.73
C MET A 11 -8.36 7.72 3.25
N ALA A 12 -9.47 7.45 2.55
CA ALA A 12 -10.79 7.89 2.99
C ALA A 12 -11.22 7.21 4.29
N GLY A 13 -12.13 7.83 5.06
CA GLY A 13 -12.63 7.27 6.33
C GLY A 13 -13.32 5.89 6.19
N SER A 14 -13.78 5.54 4.99
CA SER A 14 -14.42 4.25 4.69
C SER A 14 -13.43 3.10 4.44
N TYR A 15 -12.11 3.34 4.47
CA TYR A 15 -11.09 2.35 4.09
C TYR A 15 -11.15 1.06 4.93
N ASN A 16 -11.34 1.15 6.25
CA ASN A 16 -11.47 -0.04 7.11
C ASN A 16 -12.67 -0.95 6.72
N GLN A 17 -13.71 -0.40 6.12
CA GLN A 17 -14.90 -1.16 5.69
C GLN A 17 -14.69 -1.83 4.33
N ASN A 18 -13.72 -1.37 3.53
CA ASN A 18 -13.55 -1.75 2.13
C ASN A 18 -12.13 -2.24 1.80
N SER A 19 -11.44 -2.84 2.78
CA SER A 19 -10.03 -3.23 2.68
C SER A 19 -9.80 -4.75 2.77
N ASP A 20 -10.82 -5.55 2.50
CA ASP A 20 -10.72 -7.02 2.51
C ASP A 20 -9.70 -7.56 1.47
N PRO A 21 -9.56 -7.00 0.25
CA PRO A 21 -8.47 -7.38 -0.64
C PRO A 21 -7.08 -7.17 -0.03
N GLN A 22 -6.88 -6.06 0.69
CA GLN A 22 -5.63 -5.75 1.39
C GLN A 22 -5.37 -6.70 2.56
N LEU A 23 -6.43 -7.13 3.26
CA LEU A 23 -6.32 -8.17 4.28
C LEU A 23 -5.91 -9.52 3.68
N ALA A 24 -6.45 -9.87 2.50
CA ALA A 24 -6.06 -11.09 1.80
C ALA A 24 -4.57 -11.08 1.40
N ILE A 25 -4.01 -9.91 1.08
CA ILE A 25 -2.57 -9.73 0.83
C ILE A 25 -1.74 -9.93 2.11
N ILE A 26 -2.22 -9.47 3.26
CA ILE A 26 -1.56 -9.76 4.55
C ILE A 26 -1.59 -11.27 4.83
N ASN A 27 -2.70 -11.95 4.56
CA ASN A 27 -2.82 -13.40 4.75
C ASN A 27 -1.86 -14.17 3.83
N LEU A 28 -1.66 -13.71 2.59
CA LEU A 28 -0.64 -14.24 1.68
C LEU A 28 0.77 -14.14 2.30
N MET A 29 1.03 -13.12 3.12
CA MET A 29 2.33 -12.91 3.76
C MET A 29 2.60 -13.80 4.97
N ILE A 30 1.63 -14.57 5.48
CA ILE A 30 1.80 -15.43 6.67
C ILE A 30 3.06 -16.32 6.59
N PRO A 31 3.33 -17.06 5.49
CA PRO A 31 4.54 -17.88 5.40
C PRO A 31 5.83 -17.07 5.45
N TYR A 32 5.84 -15.85 4.91
CA TYR A 32 7.00 -14.95 4.93
C TYR A 32 7.21 -14.33 6.32
N ILE A 33 6.13 -14.00 7.01
CA ILE A 33 6.15 -13.55 8.40
C ILE A 33 6.77 -14.62 9.29
N HIS A 34 6.32 -15.88 9.15
CA HIS A 34 6.88 -17.00 9.91
C HIS A 34 8.36 -17.20 9.63
N LEU A 35 8.75 -17.28 8.34
CA LEU A 35 10.14 -17.44 7.95
C LEU A 35 11.03 -16.28 8.46
N GLY A 36 10.53 -15.05 8.38
CA GLY A 36 11.24 -13.89 8.93
C GLY A 36 11.48 -14.04 10.43
N ILE A 37 10.45 -14.41 11.20
CA ILE A 37 10.58 -14.60 12.65
C ILE A 37 11.54 -15.75 12.99
N ASP A 38 11.57 -16.81 12.19
CA ASP A 38 12.52 -17.92 12.39
C ASP A 38 13.97 -17.42 12.25
N GLU A 39 14.23 -16.54 11.28
CA GLU A 39 15.53 -15.90 11.03
C GLU A 39 15.89 -14.79 12.03
N LEU A 40 14.93 -14.28 12.79
CA LEU A 40 15.14 -13.25 13.81
C LEU A 40 16.15 -13.72 14.86
N ASP A 41 17.24 -12.98 15.03
CA ASP A 41 18.36 -13.37 15.89
C ASP A 41 18.71 -12.26 16.87
N ILE A 42 17.82 -12.04 17.83
CA ILE A 42 17.91 -10.96 18.81
C ILE A 42 17.53 -11.45 20.21
N SER A 43 17.98 -10.71 21.23
CA SER A 43 17.54 -10.96 22.61
C SER A 43 16.05 -10.62 22.77
N PRO A 44 15.24 -11.49 23.42
CA PRO A 44 13.78 -11.34 23.47
C PRO A 44 13.27 -10.26 24.45
N LEU A 45 14.17 -9.56 25.16
CA LEU A 45 13.83 -8.74 26.33
C LEU A 45 13.03 -7.47 26.01
N SER A 46 13.05 -6.93 24.79
CA SER A 46 12.21 -5.79 24.37
C SER A 46 12.11 -5.70 22.85
N LEU A 47 11.04 -6.29 22.29
CA LEU A 47 10.79 -6.23 20.85
C LEU A 47 10.03 -4.95 20.48
N ILE A 48 10.56 -4.21 19.50
CA ILE A 48 9.80 -3.18 18.79
C ILE A 48 9.44 -3.72 17.41
N ILE A 49 8.15 -3.79 17.13
CA ILE A 49 7.60 -4.18 15.84
C ILE A 49 7.01 -2.93 15.19
N ALA A 50 7.27 -2.68 13.91
CA ALA A 50 6.67 -1.55 13.20
C ALA A 50 5.96 -2.02 11.93
N ASP A 51 4.74 -1.54 11.73
CA ASP A 51 4.01 -1.63 10.45
C ASP A 51 4.05 -0.28 9.74
N PHE A 52 4.72 -0.23 8.58
CA PHE A 52 4.90 0.97 7.79
C PHE A 52 3.83 1.06 6.69
N GLY A 53 2.90 2.00 6.87
CA GLY A 53 1.68 2.15 6.08
C GLY A 53 0.49 1.42 6.71
N SER A 54 0.23 1.69 7.99
CA SER A 54 -0.80 1.02 8.80
C SER A 54 -2.23 1.44 8.46
N SER A 55 -2.41 2.54 7.73
CA SER A 55 -3.68 3.20 7.48
C SER A 55 -4.47 3.39 8.79
N HIS A 56 -5.80 3.25 8.75
CA HIS A 56 -6.70 3.41 9.89
C HIS A 56 -6.69 2.21 10.85
N GLY A 57 -5.75 1.28 10.71
CA GLY A 57 -5.41 0.29 11.75
C GLY A 57 -6.07 -1.09 11.67
N LYS A 58 -7.24 -1.27 11.04
CA LYS A 58 -7.96 -2.58 11.08
C LYS A 58 -7.09 -3.74 10.62
N ASN A 59 -6.58 -3.67 9.39
CA ASN A 59 -5.76 -4.73 8.82
C ASN A 59 -4.36 -4.79 9.44
N SER A 60 -3.84 -3.64 9.88
CA SER A 60 -2.55 -3.54 10.58
C SER A 60 -2.58 -4.33 11.90
N ILE A 61 -3.63 -4.17 12.71
CA ILE A 61 -3.82 -4.92 13.96
C ILE A 61 -3.87 -6.43 13.70
N GLU A 62 -4.59 -6.87 12.65
CA GLU A 62 -4.62 -8.29 12.26
C GLU A 62 -3.23 -8.80 11.84
N ALA A 63 -2.46 -8.02 11.07
CA ALA A 63 -1.08 -8.36 10.74
C ALA A 63 -0.22 -8.51 12.01
N MET A 64 -0.31 -7.57 12.95
CA MET A 64 0.49 -7.56 14.17
C MET A 64 0.15 -8.75 15.09
N LYS A 65 -1.12 -9.18 15.13
CA LYS A 65 -1.51 -10.42 15.81
C LYS A 65 -0.83 -11.65 15.23
N ILE A 66 -0.69 -11.74 13.90
CA ILE A 66 0.02 -12.86 13.26
C ILE A 66 1.47 -12.92 13.74
N PHE A 67 2.17 -11.77 13.75
CA PHE A 67 3.54 -11.69 14.26
C PHE A 67 3.62 -12.11 15.74
N ILE A 68 2.78 -11.54 16.60
CA ILE A 68 2.81 -11.79 18.05
C ILE A 68 2.51 -13.25 18.36
N ASN A 69 1.48 -13.83 17.75
CA ASN A 69 1.10 -15.22 17.95
C ASN A 69 2.24 -16.17 17.54
N TYR A 70 2.91 -15.89 16.42
CA TYR A 70 4.02 -16.73 15.98
C TYR A 70 5.28 -16.55 16.86
N LEU A 71 5.61 -15.32 17.26
CA LEU A 71 6.70 -15.06 18.22
C LEU A 71 6.51 -15.78 19.55
N GLN A 72 5.27 -15.82 20.06
CA GLN A 72 4.90 -16.59 21.25
C GLN A 72 5.09 -18.09 21.02
N LYS A 73 4.59 -18.61 19.88
CA LYS A 73 4.72 -20.02 19.51
C LYS A 73 6.18 -20.47 19.41
N THR A 74 7.08 -19.62 18.94
CA THR A 74 8.52 -19.91 18.82
C THR A 74 9.33 -19.55 20.07
N ASN A 75 8.69 -19.16 21.18
CA ASN A 75 9.34 -18.71 22.41
C ASN A 75 10.36 -17.56 22.21
N LYS A 76 10.15 -16.71 21.19
CA LYS A 76 10.98 -15.53 20.91
C LYS A 76 10.43 -14.26 21.59
N LEU A 77 9.34 -14.38 22.34
CA LEU A 77 8.71 -13.30 23.08
C LEU A 77 8.78 -13.58 24.59
N THR A 78 9.59 -12.80 25.33
CA THR A 78 9.63 -12.87 26.81
C THR A 78 8.78 -11.81 27.51
N ALA A 79 8.41 -10.75 26.79
CA ALA A 79 7.54 -9.67 27.26
C ALA A 79 6.68 -9.16 26.10
N SER A 80 5.56 -8.49 26.39
CA SER A 80 4.71 -7.90 25.35
C SER A 80 5.52 -6.89 24.50
N PRO A 81 5.44 -6.93 23.16
CA PRO A 81 6.19 -6.02 22.32
C PRO A 81 5.55 -4.63 22.31
N LEU A 82 6.37 -3.61 22.02
CA LEU A 82 5.87 -2.32 21.59
C LEU A 82 5.62 -2.37 20.08
N VAL A 83 4.40 -2.06 19.67
CA VAL A 83 4.01 -2.05 18.26
C VAL A 83 3.83 -0.61 17.80
N VAL A 84 4.53 -0.25 16.73
CA VAL A 84 4.49 1.07 16.11
C VAL A 84 3.69 0.98 14.81
N HIS A 85 2.52 1.60 14.81
CA HIS A 85 1.72 1.80 13.60
C HIS A 85 2.15 3.11 12.94
N ASN A 86 2.85 3.02 11.81
CA ASN A 86 3.36 4.16 11.07
C ASN A 86 2.51 4.43 9.83
N ASP A 87 2.22 5.71 9.59
CA ASP A 87 1.51 6.21 8.39
C ASP A 87 1.74 7.73 8.26
N LEU A 88 1.18 8.34 7.22
CA LEU A 88 1.27 9.78 6.98
C LEU A 88 0.56 10.59 8.09
N PRO A 89 0.99 11.83 8.36
CA PRO A 89 0.31 12.72 9.32
C PRO A 89 -1.20 12.89 9.06
N THR A 90 -1.62 12.78 7.80
CA THR A 90 -3.01 12.92 7.36
C THR A 90 -3.89 11.69 7.60
N ASN A 91 -3.34 10.61 8.15
CA ASN A 91 -4.09 9.39 8.46
C ASN A 91 -5.14 9.63 9.57
N ASP A 92 -6.18 8.80 9.64
CA ASP A 92 -7.16 8.86 10.72
C ASP A 92 -6.64 8.13 11.97
N TRP A 93 -5.79 8.83 12.72
CA TRP A 93 -5.23 8.35 13.97
C TRP A 93 -6.28 8.12 15.05
N THR A 94 -7.40 8.85 15.03
CA THR A 94 -8.49 8.68 16.01
C THR A 94 -9.10 7.29 15.87
N THR A 95 -9.39 6.88 14.65
CA THR A 95 -9.90 5.52 14.37
C THR A 95 -8.90 4.44 14.81
N LEU A 96 -7.61 4.61 14.53
CA LEU A 96 -6.58 3.69 15.00
C LEU A 96 -6.59 3.57 16.54
N PHE A 97 -6.62 4.69 17.26
CA PHE A 97 -6.59 4.67 18.72
C PHE A 97 -7.82 4.01 19.34
N HIS A 98 -9.00 4.17 18.74
CA HIS A 98 -10.20 3.44 19.18
C HIS A 98 -10.03 1.92 19.01
N LEU A 99 -9.54 1.48 17.84
CA LEU A 99 -9.29 0.05 17.61
C LEU A 99 -8.25 -0.53 18.58
N LEU A 100 -7.17 0.21 18.88
CA LEU A 100 -6.17 -0.21 19.86
C LEU A 100 -6.70 -0.21 21.30
N ALA A 101 -7.62 0.69 21.65
CA ALA A 101 -8.25 0.70 22.96
C ALA A 101 -9.15 -0.54 23.18
N ASP A 102 -9.78 -1.01 22.10
CA ASP A 102 -10.60 -2.22 22.08
C ASP A 102 -9.73 -3.49 22.04
N ASP A 103 -8.60 -3.44 21.32
CA ASP A 103 -7.66 -4.56 21.17
C ASP A 103 -6.41 -4.44 22.06
N LYS A 104 -6.50 -5.04 23.25
CA LYS A 104 -5.43 -4.98 24.27
C LYS A 104 -4.39 -6.09 24.15
N SER A 105 -4.25 -6.68 22.96
CA SER A 105 -3.31 -7.79 22.73
C SER A 105 -1.84 -7.37 22.89
N TYR A 106 -1.53 -6.08 22.70
CA TYR A 106 -0.19 -5.51 22.80
C TYR A 106 -0.25 -4.00 23.11
N GLN A 107 0.91 -3.39 23.38
CA GLN A 107 1.01 -1.93 23.51
C GLN A 107 1.26 -1.32 22.13
N GLY A 108 0.26 -0.61 21.60
CA GLY A 108 0.34 0.08 20.31
C GLY A 108 0.60 1.58 20.46
N VAL A 109 1.44 2.14 19.58
CA VAL A 109 1.65 3.59 19.43
C VAL A 109 1.55 4.00 17.96
N ALA A 110 1.21 5.26 17.74
CA ALA A 110 1.16 5.87 16.41
C ALA A 110 2.46 6.62 16.09
N ASN A 111 2.90 6.56 14.83
CA ASN A 111 4.03 7.32 14.31
C ASN A 111 3.63 8.00 12.99
N GLY A 112 3.36 9.31 13.05
CA GLY A 112 2.88 10.10 11.91
C GLY A 112 4.00 10.69 11.06
N TYR A 113 4.86 9.85 10.48
CA TYR A 113 5.94 10.27 9.59
C TYR A 113 5.88 9.50 8.27
N SER A 114 6.37 10.11 7.20
CA SER A 114 6.63 9.37 5.97
C SER A 114 7.64 8.27 6.25
N PHE A 115 7.29 7.02 5.95
CA PHE A 115 8.23 5.90 5.93
C PHE A 115 9.38 6.03 4.91
N TYR A 116 9.40 7.05 4.05
CA TYR A 116 10.59 7.36 3.24
C TYR A 116 11.63 8.17 4.02
N GLU A 117 11.35 8.54 5.27
CA GLU A 117 12.23 9.24 6.20
C GLU A 117 12.54 8.33 7.42
N GLN A 118 13.29 8.85 8.39
CA GLN A 118 13.54 8.16 9.64
C GLN A 118 12.31 8.25 10.56
N CYS A 119 11.78 7.10 10.98
CA CYS A 119 10.58 6.98 11.81
C CYS A 119 10.90 6.60 13.25
N LEU A 120 12.01 5.87 13.46
CA LEU A 120 12.42 5.32 14.75
C LEU A 120 13.87 5.70 15.10
N PRO A 121 14.26 5.63 16.38
CA PRO A 121 15.66 5.74 16.77
C PRO A 121 16.54 4.68 16.11
N VAL A 122 17.82 5.03 15.91
CA VAL A 122 18.85 4.09 15.42
C VAL A 122 18.96 2.90 16.37
N ASN A 123 19.08 1.69 15.82
CA ASN A 123 19.20 0.43 16.57
C ASN A 123 18.09 0.21 17.62
N SER A 124 16.83 0.44 17.24
CA SER A 124 15.66 0.22 18.12
C SER A 124 14.65 -0.77 17.55
N LEU A 125 14.55 -0.89 16.23
CA LEU A 125 13.56 -1.69 15.54
C LEU A 125 13.98 -3.16 15.51
N SER A 126 13.12 -4.06 15.99
CA SER A 126 13.36 -5.51 15.91
C SER A 126 12.82 -6.11 14.62
N ILE A 127 11.59 -5.73 14.26
CA ILE A 127 10.85 -6.28 13.11
C ILE A 127 10.17 -5.13 12.40
N GLY A 128 10.51 -4.89 11.14
CA GLY A 128 9.73 -4.01 10.25
C GLY A 128 8.85 -4.80 9.30
N PHE A 129 7.62 -4.34 9.11
CA PHE A 129 6.66 -4.91 8.19
C PHE A 129 6.06 -3.81 7.31
N THR A 130 5.75 -4.14 6.06
CA THR A 130 4.90 -3.30 5.21
C THR A 130 4.18 -4.18 4.20
N ALA A 131 2.91 -3.91 3.96
CA ALA A 131 2.13 -4.59 2.94
C ALA A 131 1.30 -3.61 2.15
N SER A 132 1.45 -3.62 0.82
CA SER A 132 0.68 -2.79 -0.10
C SER A 132 0.84 -1.28 0.10
N SER A 133 1.99 -0.81 0.59
CA SER A 133 2.21 0.62 0.85
C SER A 133 3.35 1.22 0.01
N MET A 134 4.41 0.45 -0.25
CA MET A 134 5.63 0.96 -0.95
C MET A 134 5.43 1.32 -2.44
N HIS A 135 4.30 0.99 -3.06
CA HIS A 135 3.96 1.44 -4.41
C HIS A 135 3.56 2.92 -4.48
N TRP A 136 3.16 3.52 -3.35
CA TRP A 136 2.89 4.95 -3.23
C TRP A 136 4.20 5.72 -3.21
N LEU A 137 4.38 6.64 -4.15
CA LEU A 137 5.55 7.50 -4.22
C LEU A 137 5.51 8.60 -3.16
N SER A 138 6.67 9.12 -2.78
CA SER A 138 6.76 10.25 -1.86
C SER A 138 6.20 11.55 -2.45
N LYS A 139 6.26 11.69 -3.77
CA LYS A 139 5.75 12.83 -4.54
C LYS A 139 5.39 12.42 -5.97
N ILE A 140 4.57 13.23 -6.63
CA ILE A 140 4.34 13.16 -8.08
C ILE A 140 5.58 13.72 -8.81
N PRO A 141 6.33 12.90 -9.57
CA PRO A 141 7.52 13.39 -10.27
C PRO A 141 7.16 14.14 -11.57
N PHE A 142 6.03 13.81 -12.18
CA PHE A 142 5.55 14.39 -13.43
C PHE A 142 4.03 14.20 -13.53
N ASN A 143 3.30 15.14 -14.15
CA ASN A 143 1.88 14.93 -14.45
C ASN A 143 1.74 14.06 -15.70
N ILE A 144 0.89 13.05 -15.66
CA ILE A 144 0.70 12.15 -16.80
C ILE A 144 -0.26 12.84 -17.78
N THR A 145 0.22 13.14 -18.99
CA THR A 145 -0.49 14.07 -19.89
C THR A 145 -1.78 13.48 -20.47
N ASN A 146 -1.76 12.19 -20.82
CA ASN A 146 -2.84 11.51 -21.53
C ASN A 146 -3.56 10.43 -20.70
N HIS A 147 -3.24 10.32 -19.41
CA HIS A 147 -3.78 9.31 -18.50
C HIS A 147 -3.57 9.72 -17.04
N CYS A 148 -3.99 8.90 -16.08
CA CYS A 148 -3.74 9.09 -14.65
C CYS A 148 -2.69 8.14 -14.02
N PHE A 149 -2.17 7.17 -14.78
CA PHE A 149 -1.44 6.02 -14.21
C PHE A 149 -0.22 5.64 -15.05
N HIS A 150 0.90 5.33 -14.38
CA HIS A 150 2.22 5.27 -15.01
C HIS A 150 2.34 4.24 -16.14
N ALA A 151 1.52 3.17 -16.10
CA ALA A 151 1.46 2.14 -17.15
C ALA A 151 1.15 2.73 -18.53
N TYR A 152 0.33 3.77 -18.56
CA TYR A 152 -0.18 4.42 -19.78
C TYR A 152 0.53 5.74 -20.08
N ALA A 153 1.56 6.08 -19.30
CA ALA A 153 2.30 7.32 -19.44
C ALA A 153 3.27 7.27 -20.63
N GLU A 154 3.60 8.44 -21.16
CA GLU A 154 4.65 8.58 -22.18
C GLU A 154 6.01 8.14 -21.61
N GLU A 155 6.94 7.74 -22.46
CA GLU A 155 8.24 7.19 -22.03
C GLU A 155 8.96 8.09 -21.01
N HIS A 156 9.05 9.39 -21.28
CA HIS A 156 9.73 10.34 -20.38
C HIS A 156 9.03 10.50 -19.03
N GLU A 157 7.70 10.44 -19.01
CA GLU A 157 6.88 10.50 -17.78
C GLU A 157 7.07 9.22 -16.96
N ARG A 158 6.99 8.06 -17.63
CA ARG A 158 7.23 6.74 -17.01
C ARG A 158 8.64 6.62 -16.44
N GLN A 159 9.66 7.15 -17.12
CA GLN A 159 11.02 7.18 -16.60
C GLN A 159 11.16 8.07 -15.37
N ALA A 160 10.46 9.22 -15.31
CA ALA A 160 10.43 10.06 -14.13
C ALA A 160 9.80 9.33 -12.92
N TYR A 161 8.72 8.57 -13.14
CA TYR A 161 8.10 7.69 -12.15
C TYR A 161 9.04 6.61 -11.65
N LYS A 162 9.69 5.88 -12.58
CA LYS A 162 10.68 4.86 -12.25
C LYS A 162 11.84 5.42 -11.43
N HIS A 163 12.35 6.59 -11.81
CA HIS A 163 13.42 7.26 -11.08
C HIS A 163 12.98 7.62 -9.65
N GLN A 164 11.79 8.21 -9.49
CA GLN A 164 11.26 8.54 -8.17
C GLN A 164 11.04 7.29 -7.31
N ALA A 165 10.49 6.23 -7.89
CA ALA A 165 10.27 4.95 -7.22
C ALA A 165 11.59 4.33 -6.73
N LYS A 166 12.69 4.52 -7.47
CA LYS A 166 14.02 4.07 -7.08
C LYS A 166 14.58 4.89 -5.90
N LEU A 167 14.44 6.21 -5.95
CA LEU A 167 14.85 7.09 -4.84
C LEU A 167 14.10 6.74 -3.55
N ASP A 168 12.79 6.56 -3.65
CA ASP A 168 11.92 6.19 -2.53
C ASP A 168 12.28 4.83 -1.95
N PHE A 169 12.52 3.81 -2.79
CA PHE A 169 12.95 2.49 -2.34
C PHE A 169 14.30 2.54 -1.62
N ASN A 170 15.29 3.24 -2.19
CA ASN A 170 16.59 3.41 -1.57
C ASN A 170 16.46 4.10 -0.21
N SER A 171 15.69 5.18 -0.13
CA SER A 171 15.46 5.92 1.11
C SER A 171 14.82 5.04 2.19
N PHE A 172 13.78 4.29 1.83
CA PHE A 172 13.13 3.35 2.74
C PHE A 172 14.15 2.34 3.30
N ILE A 173 14.87 1.63 2.44
CA ILE A 173 15.83 0.59 2.87
C ILE A 173 16.95 1.19 3.73
N GLU A 174 17.50 2.34 3.36
CA GLU A 174 18.56 3.03 4.13
C GLU A 174 18.07 3.44 5.52
N HIS A 175 16.88 4.06 5.62
CA HIS A 175 16.32 4.42 6.92
C HIS A 175 15.99 3.20 7.79
N ARG A 176 15.31 2.19 7.23
CA ARG A 176 15.00 0.96 7.96
C ARG A 176 16.26 0.23 8.42
N SER A 177 17.31 0.20 7.60
CA SER A 177 18.58 -0.45 7.96
C SER A 177 19.30 0.22 9.14
N ARG A 178 19.11 1.53 9.34
CA ARG A 178 19.65 2.27 10.50
C ARG A 178 18.82 2.06 11.74
N GLU A 179 17.51 1.92 11.58
CA GLU A 179 16.58 1.70 12.68
C GLU A 179 16.68 0.29 13.25
N LEU A 180 16.93 -0.71 12.40
CA LEU A 180 17.04 -2.12 12.81
C LEU A 180 18.18 -2.36 13.80
N VAL A 181 17.90 -3.15 14.82
CA VAL A 181 18.96 -3.80 15.63
C VAL A 181 19.68 -4.85 14.80
N SER A 182 20.92 -5.16 15.18
CA SER A 182 21.65 -6.33 14.66
C SER A 182 20.80 -7.60 14.85
N GLY A 183 20.65 -8.41 13.80
CA GLY A 183 19.81 -9.61 13.80
C GLY A 183 18.30 -9.37 13.60
N GLY A 184 17.87 -8.10 13.56
CA GLY A 184 16.49 -7.70 13.24
C GLY A 184 16.12 -7.98 11.77
N ILE A 185 14.82 -7.96 11.46
CA ILE A 185 14.30 -8.33 10.13
C ILE A 185 13.38 -7.28 9.53
N LEU A 186 13.29 -7.27 8.20
CA LEU A 186 12.23 -6.61 7.43
C LEU A 186 11.48 -7.65 6.61
N VAL A 187 10.15 -7.59 6.66
CA VAL A 187 9.25 -8.41 5.85
C VAL A 187 8.41 -7.46 4.98
N LEU A 188 8.60 -7.53 3.67
CA LEU A 188 8.04 -6.55 2.73
C LEU A 188 7.12 -7.25 1.72
N SER A 189 5.93 -6.69 1.51
CA SER A 189 5.05 -7.00 0.37
C SER A 189 4.83 -5.76 -0.48
N ILE A 190 5.49 -5.73 -1.64
CA ILE A 190 5.52 -4.59 -2.55
C ILE A 190 4.64 -4.91 -3.76
N PRO A 191 3.56 -4.14 -4.04
CA PRO A 191 2.78 -4.33 -5.26
C PRO A 191 3.68 -4.26 -6.50
N SER A 192 3.52 -5.24 -7.38
CA SER A 192 4.38 -5.48 -8.53
C SER A 192 3.56 -5.84 -9.77
N PHE A 193 4.17 -5.76 -10.94
CA PHE A 193 3.67 -6.45 -12.14
C PHE A 193 4.32 -7.82 -12.26
N ASP A 194 3.64 -8.73 -12.98
CA ASP A 194 4.18 -10.07 -13.20
C ASP A 194 5.33 -10.10 -14.22
N ASP A 195 5.92 -11.28 -14.41
CA ASP A 195 7.03 -11.49 -15.34
C ASP A 195 6.67 -11.19 -16.82
N GLN A 196 5.38 -11.04 -17.13
CA GLN A 196 4.85 -10.69 -18.46
C GLN A 196 4.58 -9.19 -18.59
N GLY A 197 4.82 -8.40 -17.52
CA GLY A 197 4.54 -6.97 -17.48
C GLY A 197 3.07 -6.64 -17.25
N ILE A 198 2.26 -7.60 -16.80
CA ILE A 198 0.84 -7.37 -16.55
C ILE A 198 0.69 -6.63 -15.20
N GLU A 199 0.28 -5.37 -15.29
CA GLU A 199 -0.07 -4.54 -14.16
C GLU A 199 -1.55 -4.77 -13.79
N SER A 200 -1.82 -5.68 -12.85
CA SER A 200 -3.18 -6.17 -12.58
C SER A 200 -4.19 -5.13 -12.12
N ILE A 201 -3.73 -3.98 -11.62
CA ILE A 201 -4.59 -2.86 -11.21
C ILE A 201 -4.78 -1.80 -12.30
N SER A 202 -4.03 -1.88 -13.40
CA SER A 202 -4.01 -0.86 -14.47
C SER A 202 -5.38 -0.61 -15.09
N ASN A 203 -6.22 -1.65 -15.21
CA ASN A 203 -7.56 -1.51 -15.76
C ASN A 203 -8.47 -0.64 -14.87
N TYR A 204 -8.34 -0.72 -13.54
CA TYR A 204 -9.12 0.12 -12.62
C TYR A 204 -8.75 1.60 -12.80
N PHE A 205 -7.47 1.90 -13.01
CA PHE A 205 -7.02 3.26 -13.32
C PHE A 205 -7.46 3.73 -14.71
N ASP A 206 -7.48 2.85 -15.71
CA ASP A 206 -8.03 3.17 -17.03
C ASP A 206 -9.51 3.55 -16.95
N GLN A 207 -10.32 2.77 -16.23
CA GLN A 207 -11.73 3.12 -16.01
C GLN A 207 -11.91 4.38 -15.17
N LEU A 208 -10.99 4.66 -14.24
CA LEU A 208 -11.01 5.90 -13.45
C LEU A 208 -10.78 7.12 -14.34
N TYR A 209 -9.79 7.05 -15.24
CA TYR A 209 -9.48 8.13 -16.16
C TYR A 209 -10.63 8.39 -17.15
N ILE A 210 -11.18 7.32 -17.75
CA ILE A 210 -12.36 7.42 -18.63
C ILE A 210 -13.56 8.03 -17.89
N CYS A 211 -13.81 7.61 -16.65
CA CYS A 211 -14.85 8.19 -15.82
C CYS A 211 -14.60 9.68 -15.60
N ALA A 212 -13.38 10.07 -15.23
CA ALA A 212 -13.01 11.46 -14.97
C ALA A 212 -13.22 12.38 -16.17
N GLN A 213 -13.06 11.90 -17.41
CA GLN A 213 -13.32 12.69 -18.62
C GLN A 213 -14.77 13.21 -18.70
N SER A 214 -15.71 12.59 -17.98
CA SER A 214 -17.12 13.02 -17.94
C SER A 214 -17.38 14.15 -16.94
N PHE A 215 -16.47 14.38 -15.99
CA PHE A 215 -16.68 15.30 -14.86
C PHE A 215 -15.62 16.40 -14.77
N PHE A 216 -14.42 16.13 -15.25
CA PHE A 216 -13.23 16.98 -15.06
C PHE A 216 -12.97 17.80 -16.32
N ASN A 217 -12.56 19.05 -16.14
CA ASN A 217 -11.96 19.85 -17.23
C ASN A 217 -10.51 19.39 -17.52
N GLU A 218 -9.90 19.93 -18.58
CA GLU A 218 -8.54 19.54 -19.01
C GLU A 218 -7.48 19.72 -17.89
N GLN A 219 -7.59 20.78 -17.10
CA GLN A 219 -6.66 21.04 -16.00
C GLN A 219 -6.87 20.06 -14.84
N GLU A 220 -8.13 19.77 -14.50
CA GLU A 220 -8.49 18.78 -13.49
C GLU A 220 -8.02 17.37 -13.90
N LEU A 221 -8.15 17.01 -15.18
CA LEU A 221 -7.63 15.75 -15.75
C LEU A 221 -6.12 15.66 -15.65
N LEU A 222 -5.39 16.72 -16.00
CA LEU A 222 -3.93 16.76 -15.87
C LEU A 222 -3.47 16.57 -14.41
N TYR A 223 -4.25 17.09 -13.45
CA TYR A 223 -3.99 16.91 -12.03
C TYR A 223 -4.49 15.58 -11.45
N LEU A 224 -5.30 14.82 -12.19
CA LEU A 224 -5.63 13.43 -11.87
C LEU A 224 -4.44 12.53 -12.23
N THR A 225 -3.32 12.78 -11.58
CA THR A 225 -2.11 12.00 -11.71
C THR A 225 -1.89 11.22 -10.42
N VAL A 226 -1.87 9.89 -10.50
CA VAL A 226 -1.74 9.02 -9.33
C VAL A 226 -0.27 8.82 -9.00
N PRO A 227 0.19 9.09 -7.75
CA PRO A 227 1.57 8.88 -7.33
C PRO A 227 1.84 7.40 -7.01
N ILE A 228 1.57 6.50 -7.95
CA ILE A 228 1.84 5.07 -7.81
C ILE A 228 2.84 4.63 -8.87
N TYR A 229 3.77 3.76 -8.49
CA TYR A 229 4.62 3.00 -9.39
C TYR A 229 4.69 1.53 -8.95
N LEU A 230 4.30 0.62 -9.85
CA LEU A 230 4.50 -0.82 -9.67
C LEU A 230 5.90 -1.20 -10.12
N ARG A 231 6.58 -2.03 -9.32
CA ARG A 231 7.96 -2.45 -9.57
C ARG A 231 8.02 -3.88 -10.08
N SER A 232 8.96 -4.17 -10.97
CA SER A 232 9.39 -5.54 -11.26
C SER A 232 10.08 -6.16 -10.04
N LEU A 233 10.15 -7.50 -9.97
CA LEU A 233 10.96 -8.17 -8.96
C LEU A 233 12.43 -7.73 -9.03
N SER A 234 12.99 -7.58 -10.23
CA SER A 234 14.37 -7.13 -10.42
C SER A 234 14.65 -5.74 -9.86
N GLU A 235 13.65 -4.84 -9.89
CA GLU A 235 13.78 -3.51 -9.28
C GLU A 235 13.74 -3.55 -7.74
N CYS A 236 13.15 -4.60 -7.17
CA CYS A 236 13.11 -4.84 -5.72
C CYS A 236 14.36 -5.57 -5.21
N LEU A 237 15.06 -6.34 -6.04
CA LEU A 237 16.26 -7.11 -5.66
C LEU A 237 17.56 -6.32 -5.87
N ASP A 238 17.77 -5.28 -5.08
CA ASP A 238 18.98 -4.45 -5.13
C ASP A 238 20.05 -4.92 -4.13
N TYR A 239 20.86 -5.89 -4.56
CA TYR A 239 21.94 -6.46 -3.74
C TYR A 239 23.00 -5.43 -3.33
N GLU A 240 23.34 -4.47 -4.19
CA GLU A 240 24.33 -3.43 -3.86
C GLU A 240 23.83 -2.51 -2.74
N LEU A 241 22.55 -2.12 -2.79
CA LEU A 241 21.91 -1.37 -1.72
C LEU A 241 21.85 -2.19 -0.43
N PHE A 242 21.50 -3.48 -0.51
CA PHE A 242 21.42 -4.34 0.66
C PHE A 242 22.77 -4.50 1.35
N ASP A 243 23.83 -4.75 0.59
CA ASP A 243 25.21 -4.85 1.10
C ASP A 243 25.66 -3.54 1.76
N ARG A 244 25.41 -2.39 1.11
CA ARG A 244 25.71 -1.05 1.66
C ARG A 244 24.99 -0.80 2.98
N CYS A 245 23.80 -1.36 3.14
CA CYS A 245 22.95 -1.22 4.32
C CYS A 245 23.18 -2.30 5.38
N SER A 246 24.14 -3.21 5.18
CA SER A 246 24.38 -4.39 6.03
C SER A 246 23.10 -5.22 6.22
N LEU A 247 22.39 -5.45 5.11
CA LEU A 247 21.19 -6.27 5.04
C LEU A 247 21.49 -7.49 4.18
N LYS A 248 21.16 -8.67 4.71
CA LYS A 248 21.19 -9.92 3.96
C LYS A 248 19.79 -10.24 3.45
N LEU A 249 19.67 -10.52 2.14
CA LEU A 249 18.45 -11.08 1.57
C LEU A 249 18.31 -12.55 2.02
N ILE A 250 17.23 -12.83 2.75
CA ILE A 250 16.84 -14.19 3.13
C ILE A 250 15.99 -14.83 2.04
N LYS A 251 15.00 -14.08 1.54
CA LYS A 251 14.08 -14.54 0.48
C LYS A 251 13.58 -13.35 -0.32
N GLY A 252 13.44 -13.53 -1.62
CA GLY A 252 12.91 -12.52 -2.54
C GLY A 252 12.29 -13.19 -3.75
N GLU A 253 10.98 -13.08 -3.92
CA GLU A 253 10.25 -13.70 -5.04
C GLU A 253 8.94 -12.97 -5.32
N LEU A 254 8.33 -13.26 -6.48
CA LEU A 254 6.95 -12.85 -6.76
C LEU A 254 5.96 -13.84 -6.15
N SER A 255 4.97 -13.31 -5.45
CA SER A 255 3.77 -14.04 -5.08
C SER A 255 2.56 -13.50 -5.83
N ARG A 256 1.58 -14.40 -6.05
CA ARG A 256 0.35 -14.11 -6.77
C ARG A 256 -0.82 -14.53 -5.90
N LEU A 257 -1.83 -13.67 -5.84
CA LEU A 257 -3.05 -13.90 -5.08
C LEU A 257 -4.24 -13.70 -6.00
N LYS A 258 -5.01 -14.77 -6.19
CA LYS A 258 -6.38 -14.64 -6.65
C LYS A 258 -7.22 -14.18 -5.46
N LEU A 259 -7.90 -13.04 -5.60
CA LEU A 259 -8.67 -12.48 -4.50
C LEU A 259 -9.81 -13.45 -4.11
N PRO A 260 -9.98 -13.77 -2.81
CA PRO A 260 -11.04 -14.69 -2.36
C PRO A 260 -12.45 -14.28 -2.81
N ILE A 261 -12.71 -12.99 -2.97
CA ILE A 261 -14.00 -12.47 -3.43
C ILE A 261 -14.36 -12.95 -4.85
N LEU A 262 -13.37 -13.21 -5.70
CA LEU A 262 -13.58 -13.76 -7.04
C LEU A 262 -14.04 -15.22 -6.97
N GLU A 263 -13.59 -15.98 -5.97
CA GLU A 263 -14.07 -17.35 -5.75
C GLU A 263 -15.54 -17.35 -5.33
N HIS A 264 -15.96 -16.41 -4.47
CA HIS A 264 -17.38 -16.26 -4.13
C HIS A 264 -18.24 -15.96 -5.36
N TYR A 265 -17.76 -15.11 -6.27
CA TYR A 265 -18.43 -14.86 -7.55
C TYR A 265 -18.50 -16.12 -8.42
N HIS A 266 -17.39 -16.81 -8.64
CA HIS A 266 -17.36 -18.03 -9.46
C HIS A 266 -18.22 -19.17 -8.88
N ASN A 267 -18.37 -19.23 -7.55
CA ASN A 267 -19.21 -20.20 -6.86
C ASN A 267 -20.69 -19.78 -6.80
N GLY A 268 -21.07 -18.65 -7.42
CA GLY A 268 -22.45 -18.16 -7.45
C GLY A 268 -22.96 -17.55 -6.14
N LEU A 269 -22.06 -17.27 -5.18
CA LEU A 269 -22.39 -16.61 -3.91
C LEU A 269 -22.53 -15.09 -4.06
N LEU A 270 -21.99 -14.53 -5.13
CA LEU A 270 -22.12 -13.12 -5.50
C LEU A 270 -22.57 -12.98 -6.95
N THR A 271 -23.45 -12.02 -7.20
CA THR A 271 -23.73 -11.57 -8.57
C THR A 271 -22.58 -10.72 -9.10
N PHE A 272 -22.51 -10.54 -10.42
CA PHE A 272 -21.52 -9.66 -11.04
C PHE A 272 -21.68 -8.20 -10.55
N ASP A 273 -22.91 -7.71 -10.44
CA ASP A 273 -23.16 -6.35 -9.91
C ASP A 273 -22.69 -6.18 -8.47
N GLN A 274 -22.88 -7.20 -7.62
CA GLN A 274 -22.37 -7.17 -6.25
C GLN A 274 -20.85 -7.14 -6.22
N LEU A 275 -20.19 -7.95 -7.06
CA LEU A 275 -18.73 -7.96 -7.19
C LEU A 275 -18.18 -6.59 -7.62
N ILE A 276 -18.78 -6.00 -8.66
CA ILE A 276 -18.38 -4.70 -9.18
C ILE A 276 -18.55 -3.62 -8.11
N LYS A 277 -19.69 -3.61 -7.40
CA LYS A 277 -19.94 -2.67 -6.32
C LYS A 277 -18.90 -2.78 -5.20
N ILE A 278 -18.47 -3.99 -4.85
CA ILE A 278 -17.39 -4.22 -3.87
C ILE A 278 -16.08 -3.59 -4.38
N PHE A 279 -15.66 -3.88 -5.61
CA PHE A 279 -14.44 -3.30 -6.17
C PHE A 279 -14.50 -1.79 -6.31
N THR A 280 -15.65 -1.24 -6.71
CA THR A 280 -15.89 0.21 -6.74
C THR A 280 -15.66 0.81 -5.35
N LYS A 281 -16.18 0.18 -4.29
CA LYS A 281 -15.99 0.70 -2.92
C LYS A 281 -14.55 0.60 -2.43
N VAL A 282 -13.83 -0.48 -2.77
CA VAL A 282 -12.39 -0.61 -2.50
C VAL A 282 -11.64 0.56 -3.15
N PHE A 283 -11.87 0.79 -4.44
CA PHE A 283 -11.17 1.82 -5.20
C PHE A 283 -11.56 3.23 -4.76
N GLN A 284 -12.86 3.48 -4.51
CA GLN A 284 -13.38 4.72 -3.93
C GLN A 284 -12.65 5.06 -2.63
N SER A 285 -12.53 4.10 -1.71
CA SER A 285 -11.89 4.36 -0.40
C SER A 285 -10.42 4.77 -0.51
N THR A 286 -9.78 4.46 -1.64
CA THR A 286 -8.37 4.75 -1.90
C THR A 286 -8.20 6.04 -2.71
N MET A 287 -9.05 6.28 -3.72
CA MET A 287 -8.90 7.37 -4.70
C MET A 287 -9.78 8.59 -4.45
N GLU A 288 -10.88 8.46 -3.69
CA GLU A 288 -11.80 9.57 -3.41
C GLU A 288 -11.10 10.80 -2.78
N PRO A 289 -10.15 10.66 -1.84
CA PRO A 289 -9.44 11.82 -1.30
C PRO A 289 -8.73 12.63 -2.39
N LEU A 290 -8.16 11.97 -3.42
CA LEU A 290 -7.48 12.62 -4.53
C LEU A 290 -8.48 13.36 -5.43
N VAL A 291 -9.57 12.69 -5.81
CA VAL A 291 -10.67 13.26 -6.62
C VAL A 291 -11.20 14.54 -5.94
N MET A 292 -11.54 14.45 -4.65
CA MET A 292 -12.08 15.56 -3.87
C MET A 292 -11.08 16.71 -3.74
N GLN A 293 -9.79 16.40 -3.54
CA GLN A 293 -8.74 17.40 -3.43
C GLN A 293 -8.54 18.16 -4.74
N ILE A 294 -8.59 17.47 -5.89
CA ILE A 294 -8.46 18.08 -7.22
C ILE A 294 -9.61 19.07 -7.46
N LEU A 295 -10.86 18.63 -7.27
CA LEU A 295 -12.03 19.49 -7.46
C LEU A 295 -11.98 20.72 -6.54
N LYS A 296 -11.64 20.52 -5.27
CA LYS A 296 -11.50 21.62 -4.29
C LYS A 296 -10.41 22.62 -4.68
N LYS A 297 -9.25 22.15 -5.14
CA LYS A 297 -8.13 23.02 -5.54
C LYS A 297 -8.42 23.82 -6.82
N ASN A 298 -9.32 23.32 -7.67
CA ASN A 298 -9.75 24.00 -8.89
C ASN A 298 -10.99 24.90 -8.69
N GLY A 299 -11.35 25.18 -7.44
CA GLY A 299 -12.35 26.20 -7.10
C GLY A 299 -13.80 25.75 -7.20
N ARG A 300 -14.07 24.43 -7.32
CA ARG A 300 -15.44 23.89 -7.26
C ARG A 300 -16.07 24.16 -5.90
N SER A 301 -17.38 24.46 -5.88
CA SER A 301 -18.14 24.65 -4.65
C SER A 301 -18.26 23.35 -3.86
N LYS A 302 -18.57 23.43 -2.57
CA LYS A 302 -18.77 22.24 -1.74
C LYS A 302 -19.94 21.38 -2.27
N GLU A 303 -21.03 22.03 -2.65
CA GLU A 303 -22.22 21.38 -3.21
C GLU A 303 -21.91 20.70 -4.55
N GLU A 304 -21.14 21.36 -5.42
CA GLU A 304 -20.69 20.77 -6.69
C GLU A 304 -19.82 19.54 -6.46
N ILE A 305 -18.89 19.62 -5.51
CA ILE A 305 -17.99 18.50 -5.16
C ILE A 305 -18.79 17.30 -4.64
N GLU A 306 -19.77 17.53 -3.75
CA GLU A 306 -20.61 16.46 -3.20
C GLU A 306 -21.43 15.78 -4.29
N GLN A 307 -22.01 16.56 -5.22
CA GLN A 307 -22.76 16.02 -6.35
C GLN A 307 -21.85 15.23 -7.31
N ILE A 308 -20.72 15.82 -7.72
CA ILE A 308 -19.76 15.16 -8.61
C ILE A 308 -19.25 13.87 -7.97
N SER A 309 -18.89 13.86 -6.69
CA SER A 309 -18.39 12.64 -6.04
C SER A 309 -19.43 11.52 -6.06
N SER A 310 -20.69 11.83 -5.78
CA SER A 310 -21.78 10.86 -5.84
C SER A 310 -21.94 10.27 -7.25
N ASP A 311 -22.00 11.12 -8.27
CA ASP A 311 -22.23 10.69 -9.65
C ASP A 311 -21.02 9.98 -10.26
N PHE A 312 -19.81 10.44 -9.91
CA PHE A 312 -18.55 9.88 -10.40
C PHE A 312 -18.45 8.39 -10.09
N TRP A 313 -18.70 7.98 -8.85
CA TRP A 313 -18.56 6.57 -8.48
C TRP A 313 -19.67 5.68 -9.05
N MET A 314 -20.85 6.25 -9.36
CA MET A 314 -21.89 5.53 -10.10
C MET A 314 -21.45 5.29 -11.55
N VAL A 315 -20.92 6.31 -12.23
CA VAL A 315 -20.40 6.18 -13.60
C VAL A 315 -19.21 5.24 -13.66
N TYR A 316 -18.29 5.32 -12.70
CA TYR A 316 -17.16 4.41 -12.59
C TYR A 316 -17.61 2.95 -12.44
N GLU A 317 -18.66 2.69 -11.66
CA GLU A 317 -19.25 1.36 -11.52
C GLU A 317 -19.76 0.82 -12.86
N GLU A 318 -20.48 1.63 -13.62
CA GLU A 318 -20.97 1.25 -14.96
C GLU A 318 -19.82 1.01 -15.95
N LYS A 319 -18.76 1.81 -15.90
CA LYS A 319 -17.55 1.60 -16.71
C LYS A 319 -16.84 0.29 -16.41
N LEU A 320 -16.77 -0.13 -15.14
CA LEU A 320 -16.25 -1.45 -14.80
C LEU A 320 -17.13 -2.59 -15.35
N LYS A 321 -18.46 -2.41 -15.42
CA LYS A 321 -19.38 -3.41 -15.99
C LYS A 321 -19.19 -3.59 -17.50
N GLU A 322 -18.74 -2.57 -18.22
CA GLU A 322 -18.44 -2.64 -19.65
C GLU A 322 -17.24 -3.56 -19.98
N LYS A 323 -16.37 -3.89 -18.99
CA LYS A 323 -15.18 -4.75 -19.17
C LYS A 323 -15.14 -5.93 -18.19
N PRO A 324 -16.09 -6.89 -18.24
CA PRO A 324 -16.21 -7.96 -17.25
C PRO A 324 -14.96 -8.85 -17.14
N ASP A 325 -14.32 -9.17 -18.26
CA ASP A 325 -13.11 -10.00 -18.27
C ASP A 325 -11.92 -9.37 -17.54
N SER A 326 -11.83 -8.03 -17.57
CA SER A 326 -10.78 -7.30 -16.88
C SER A 326 -10.93 -7.36 -15.35
N VAL A 327 -12.16 -7.50 -14.86
CA VAL A 327 -12.48 -7.57 -13.43
C VAL A 327 -12.39 -9.00 -12.89
N VAL A 328 -12.84 -9.98 -13.69
CA VAL A 328 -13.01 -11.38 -13.24
C VAL A 328 -11.79 -12.23 -13.55
N ASN A 329 -11.26 -12.15 -14.78
CA ASN A 329 -10.26 -13.09 -15.28
C ASN A 329 -8.82 -12.56 -15.14
N SER A 330 -8.66 -11.24 -15.17
CA SER A 330 -7.33 -10.59 -15.17
C SER A 330 -6.90 -10.06 -13.80
N ASN A 331 -7.74 -10.21 -12.78
CA ASN A 331 -7.55 -9.59 -11.47
C ASN A 331 -6.77 -10.51 -10.51
N GLN A 332 -5.50 -10.75 -10.84
CA GLN A 332 -4.55 -11.38 -9.93
C GLN A 332 -3.69 -10.31 -9.28
N TYR A 333 -3.72 -10.21 -7.95
CA TYR A 333 -2.79 -9.34 -7.27
C TYR A 333 -1.40 -9.95 -7.30
N VAL A 334 -0.39 -9.16 -7.67
CA VAL A 334 1.01 -9.59 -7.74
C VAL A 334 1.83 -8.70 -6.82
N CYS A 335 2.68 -9.32 -6.00
CA CYS A 335 3.62 -8.59 -5.17
C CYS A 335 4.99 -9.25 -5.14
N ALA A 336 6.03 -8.43 -5.05
CA ALA A 336 7.36 -8.86 -4.63
C ALA A 336 7.36 -9.01 -3.10
N CYS A 337 7.62 -10.23 -2.64
CA CYS A 337 7.73 -10.58 -1.23
C CYS A 337 9.21 -10.72 -0.86
N LEU A 338 9.69 -9.86 0.03
CA LEU A 338 11.09 -9.83 0.45
C LEU A 338 11.21 -10.04 1.96
N ILE A 339 12.26 -10.75 2.36
CA ILE A 339 12.72 -10.86 3.74
C ILE A 339 14.19 -10.45 3.78
N LEU A 340 14.48 -9.40 4.54
CA LEU A 340 15.84 -8.89 4.75
C LEU A 340 16.20 -9.04 6.24
N LYS A 341 17.45 -9.39 6.54
CA LYS A 341 17.96 -9.48 7.91
C LYS A 341 19.15 -8.54 8.09
N LYS A 342 19.16 -7.77 9.18
CA LYS A 342 20.30 -6.93 9.57
C LYS A 342 21.45 -7.81 10.06
N THR A 343 22.62 -7.65 9.44
CA THR A 343 23.85 -8.39 9.78
C THR A 343 24.82 -7.57 10.61
#